data_AF-A0A7J2S9G2-F1
#
_entry.id   AF-A0A7J2S9G2-F1
#
_cell.length_a   1.000
_cell.length_b   1.000
_cell.length_c   1.000
_cell.angle_alpha   90.00
_cell.angle_beta   90.00
_cell.angle_gamma   90.00
#
_symmetry.space_group_name_H-M   'P 1'
#
loop_
_entity.id
_entity.type
_entity.pdbx_description
1 polymer ?
#
loop_
_entity_poly.entity_id
_entity_poly.type
_entity_poly.pdbx_seq_one_letter_code
_entity_poly.pdbx_strand_id
1 'polypeptide(L)'
;MNEGFTMENLTGLNHLEVLQLTINNKNWVKGIILSTEYLKRYGMDKIEDYFEINGIEIDEKKIKKLKYEQIVLTLFALRLINKKTYRAMLKIIKRREKLLNKKEINYIEVKECEKLIKNAIEILQN
;
A
#
# COMPACT_ATOMS: atom_id res chain seq x y z
N MET A 1 11.13 10.11 26.91
CA MET A 1 9.91 10.90 26.70
C MET A 1 9.33 10.44 25.37
N ASN A 2 8.25 9.67 25.40
CA ASN A 2 7.53 9.22 24.20
C ASN A 2 6.42 10.23 23.94
N GLU A 3 6.64 11.16 23.03
CA GLU A 3 5.55 11.97 22.50
C GLU A 3 4.65 11.07 21.66
N GLY A 4 3.40 10.94 22.11
CA GLY A 4 2.40 10.08 21.50
C GLY A 4 2.13 10.47 20.05
N PHE A 5 2.24 9.49 19.16
CA PHE A 5 1.95 9.62 17.74
C PHE A 5 0.42 9.67 17.53
N THR A 6 -0.18 10.86 17.64
CA THR A 6 -1.62 11.08 17.40
C THR A 6 -1.92 11.27 15.91
N MET A 7 -3.14 10.94 15.49
CA MET A 7 -3.61 11.09 14.09
C MET A 7 -3.62 12.55 13.60
N GLU A 8 -3.61 13.51 14.52
CA GLU A 8 -3.64 14.96 14.24
C GLU A 8 -2.36 15.44 13.51
N ASN A 9 -1.21 14.81 13.79
CA ASN A 9 0.09 15.15 13.17
C ASN A 9 0.23 14.70 11.71
N LEU A 10 -0.82 14.14 11.10
CA LEU A 10 -0.81 13.66 9.71
C LEU A 10 -1.60 14.55 8.75
N THR A 11 -2.23 15.61 9.26
CA THR A 11 -2.98 16.56 8.41
C THR A 11 -2.00 17.42 7.62
N GLY A 12 -1.94 17.23 6.29
CA GLY A 12 -1.08 17.99 5.37
C GLY A 12 0.12 17.22 4.80
N LEU A 13 0.39 16.00 5.25
CA LEU A 13 1.44 15.15 4.67
C LEU A 13 0.89 14.27 3.54
N ASN A 14 1.68 14.10 2.48
CA ASN A 14 1.35 13.17 1.39
C ASN A 14 1.63 11.72 1.79
N HIS A 15 1.10 10.75 1.02
CA HIS A 15 1.24 9.32 1.33
C HIS A 15 2.70 8.85 1.54
N LEU A 16 3.65 9.41 0.78
CA LEU A 16 5.07 9.03 0.85
C LEU A 16 5.70 9.50 2.15
N GLU A 17 5.42 10.74 2.55
CA GLU A 17 5.91 11.33 3.80
C GLU A 17 5.39 10.55 5.01
N VAL A 18 4.13 10.14 5.00
CA VAL A 18 3.55 9.32 6.07
C VAL A 18 4.25 7.97 6.17
N LEU A 19 4.51 7.28 5.05
CA LEU A 19 5.23 6.01 5.06
C LEU A 19 6.67 6.19 5.55
N GLN A 20 7.36 7.24 5.13
CA GLN A 20 8.72 7.54 5.59
C GLN A 20 8.77 7.79 7.11
N LEU A 21 7.78 8.50 7.66
CA LEU A 21 7.64 8.67 9.11
C LEU A 21 7.47 7.33 9.84
N THR A 22 6.73 6.38 9.27
CA THR A 22 6.60 5.05 9.91
C THR A 22 7.93 4.30 10.00
N ILE A 23 8.82 4.47 9.01
CA ILE A 23 10.18 3.92 9.04
C ILE A 23 11.01 4.62 10.13
N ASN A 24 11.01 5.96 10.12
CA ASN A 24 11.80 6.76 11.07
C ASN A 24 11.40 6.48 12.53
N ASN A 25 10.09 6.35 12.77
CA ASN A 25 9.52 6.05 14.10
C ASN A 25 9.47 4.55 14.42
N LYS A 26 10.01 3.69 13.54
CA LYS A 26 10.04 2.22 13.69
C LYS A 26 8.65 1.62 13.96
N ASN A 27 7.60 2.21 13.40
CA ASN A 27 6.22 1.75 13.57
C ASN A 27 5.82 0.80 12.43
N TRP A 28 6.35 -0.42 12.48
CA TRP A 28 6.30 -1.39 11.39
C TRP A 28 4.89 -1.87 11.04
N VAL A 29 4.06 -2.16 12.05
CA VAL A 29 2.66 -2.57 11.84
C VAL A 29 1.90 -1.48 11.10
N LYS A 30 1.97 -0.25 11.62
CA LYS A 30 1.29 0.90 11.01
C LYS A 30 1.81 1.13 9.59
N GLY A 31 3.13 1.07 9.39
CA GLY A 31 3.73 1.21 8.06
C GLY A 31 3.22 0.18 7.05
N ILE A 32 3.10 -1.09 7.43
CA ILE A 32 2.56 -2.13 6.55
C ILE A 32 1.06 -1.93 6.27
N ILE A 33 0.26 -1.58 7.27
CA ILE A 33 -1.18 -1.29 7.09
C ILE A 33 -1.37 -0.10 6.15
N LEU A 34 -0.65 1.00 6.36
CA LEU A 34 -0.73 2.18 5.51
C LEU A 34 -0.21 1.89 4.10
N SER A 35 0.87 1.12 3.96
CA SER A 35 1.39 0.69 2.65
C SER A 35 0.31 -0.03 1.84
N THR A 36 -0.45 -0.95 2.45
CA THR A 36 -1.55 -1.62 1.75
C THR A 36 -2.68 -0.67 1.38
N GLU A 37 -3.05 0.28 2.24
CA GLU A 37 -4.16 1.18 1.93
C GLU A 37 -3.78 2.15 0.79
N TYR A 38 -2.59 2.72 0.84
CA TYR A 38 -2.11 3.64 -0.20
C TYR A 38 -1.92 2.96 -1.54
N LEU A 39 -1.35 1.75 -1.55
CA LEU A 39 -1.24 0.96 -2.79
C LEU A 39 -2.60 0.52 -3.34
N LYS A 40 -3.60 0.31 -2.47
CA LYS A 40 -4.97 0.01 -2.88
C LYS A 40 -5.54 1.20 -3.65
N ARG A 41 -5.44 2.39 -3.05
CA ARG A 41 -5.92 3.64 -3.62
C ARG A 41 -5.23 3.95 -4.95
N TYR A 42 -3.89 3.95 -4.95
CA TYR A 42 -3.10 4.06 -6.18
C TYR A 42 -3.57 3.09 -7.27
N GLY A 43 -3.84 1.83 -6.91
CA GLY A 43 -4.30 0.85 -7.87
C GLY A 43 -5.71 1.09 -8.41
N MET A 44 -6.62 1.59 -7.58
CA MET A 44 -7.96 2.00 -8.04
C MET A 44 -7.85 3.20 -8.98
N ASP A 45 -7.12 4.23 -8.58
CA ASP A 45 -6.92 5.44 -9.38
C ASP A 45 -6.35 5.10 -10.77
N LYS A 46 -5.30 4.26 -10.85
CA LYS A 46 -4.73 3.82 -12.15
C LYS A 46 -5.70 3.00 -13.02
N ILE A 47 -6.59 2.22 -12.40
CA ILE A 47 -7.61 1.45 -13.14
C ILE A 47 -8.67 2.40 -13.69
N GLU A 48 -9.13 3.35 -12.88
CA GLU A 48 -10.09 4.39 -13.27
C GLU A 48 -9.52 5.22 -14.43
N ASP A 49 -8.30 5.75 -14.28
CA ASP A 49 -7.58 6.50 -15.32
C ASP A 49 -7.49 5.72 -16.64
N TYR A 50 -7.15 4.42 -16.56
CA TYR A 50 -7.01 3.59 -17.76
C TYR A 50 -8.33 3.49 -18.53
N PHE A 51 -9.44 3.22 -17.84
CA PHE A 51 -10.73 3.08 -18.50
C PHE A 51 -11.25 4.42 -19.04
N GLU A 52 -11.06 5.52 -18.29
CA GLU A 52 -11.41 6.87 -18.73
C GLU A 52 -10.66 7.25 -20.02
N ILE A 53 -9.33 7.08 -20.05
CA ILE A 53 -8.50 7.39 -21.22
C ILE A 53 -8.92 6.56 -22.46
N ASN A 54 -9.41 5.34 -22.26
CA ASN A 54 -9.88 4.48 -23.33
C ASN A 54 -11.37 4.69 -23.69
N GLY A 55 -12.04 5.67 -23.08
CA GLY A 55 -13.45 5.99 -23.33
C GLY A 55 -14.41 4.87 -22.90
N ILE A 56 -14.01 4.06 -21.91
CA ILE A 56 -14.80 2.94 -21.40
C ILE A 56 -15.49 3.40 -20.12
N GLU A 57 -16.82 3.44 -20.14
CA GLU A 57 -17.62 3.72 -18.96
C GLU A 57 -17.56 2.55 -17.97
N ILE A 58 -17.21 2.86 -16.72
CA ILE A 58 -17.10 1.90 -15.63
C ILE A 58 -18.01 2.28 -14.49
N ASP A 59 -18.62 1.28 -13.85
CA ASP A 59 -19.36 1.48 -12.61
C ASP A 59 -18.34 1.65 -11.47
N GLU A 60 -18.06 2.89 -11.09
CA GLU A 60 -17.17 3.23 -9.98
C GLU A 60 -17.52 2.48 -8.68
N LYS A 61 -18.80 2.19 -8.44
CA LYS A 61 -19.22 1.46 -7.23
C LYS A 61 -18.70 0.02 -7.25
N LYS A 62 -18.49 -0.57 -8.43
CA LYS A 62 -17.87 -1.89 -8.56
C LYS A 62 -16.37 -1.82 -8.31
N ILE A 63 -15.68 -0.78 -8.81
CA ILE A 63 -14.25 -0.59 -8.59
C ILE A 63 -13.94 -0.40 -7.11
N LYS A 64 -14.71 0.45 -6.42
CA LYS A 64 -14.56 0.71 -4.98
C LYS A 64 -14.78 -0.53 -4.10
N LYS A 65 -15.46 -1.56 -4.62
CA LYS A 65 -15.70 -2.85 -3.93
C LYS A 65 -14.61 -3.89 -4.19
N LEU A 66 -13.65 -3.62 -5.08
CA LEU A 66 -12.60 -4.58 -5.37
C LEU A 66 -11.71 -4.82 -4.14
N LYS A 67 -11.43 -6.10 -3.89
CA LYS A 67 -10.39 -6.50 -2.94
C LYS A 67 -9.03 -6.12 -3.49
N TYR A 68 -8.07 -5.94 -2.60
CA TYR A 68 -6.71 -5.53 -2.98
C TYR A 68 -6.07 -6.50 -3.98
N GLU A 69 -6.24 -7.82 -3.80
CA GLU A 69 -5.73 -8.83 -4.73
C GLU A 69 -6.36 -8.70 -6.12
N GLN A 70 -7.64 -8.34 -6.18
CA GLN A 70 -8.34 -8.10 -7.45
C GLN A 70 -7.79 -6.84 -8.12
N ILE A 71 -7.54 -5.77 -7.37
CA ILE A 71 -6.90 -4.54 -7.88
C ILE A 71 -5.53 -4.87 -8.47
N VAL A 72 -4.67 -5.58 -7.71
CA VAL A 72 -3.32 -5.95 -8.16
C VAL A 72 -3.35 -6.85 -9.39
N LEU A 73 -4.29 -7.80 -9.45
CA LEU A 73 -4.48 -8.66 -10.62
C LEU A 73 -4.93 -7.86 -11.85
N THR A 74 -5.90 -6.95 -11.68
CA THR A 74 -6.40 -6.08 -12.75
C THR A 74 -5.30 -5.18 -13.29
N LEU A 75 -4.53 -4.51 -12.43
CA LEU A 75 -3.38 -3.70 -12.83
C LEU A 75 -2.38 -4.50 -13.70
N PHE A 76 -2.11 -5.75 -13.32
CA PHE A 76 -1.18 -6.60 -14.07
C PHE A 76 -1.79 -7.08 -15.39
N ALA A 77 -3.07 -7.44 -15.42
CA ALA A 77 -3.78 -7.86 -16.63
C ALA A 77 -3.85 -6.73 -17.66
N LEU A 78 -4.08 -5.49 -17.21
CA LEU A 78 -4.08 -4.27 -18.03
C LEU A 78 -2.66 -3.77 -18.36
N ARG A 79 -1.61 -4.48 -17.92
CA ARG A 79 -0.20 -4.11 -18.11
C ARG A 79 0.19 -2.73 -17.54
N LEU A 80 -0.58 -2.22 -16.58
CA LEU A 80 -0.30 -0.97 -15.86
C LEU A 80 0.85 -1.13 -14.86
N ILE A 81 1.12 -2.36 -14.45
CA ILE A 81 2.28 -2.72 -13.63
C ILE A 81 3.01 -3.90 -14.23
N ASN A 82 4.32 -3.96 -14.00
CA ASN A 82 5.13 -5.11 -14.41
C ASN A 82 5.10 -6.26 -13.37
N LYS A 83 5.68 -7.39 -13.73
CA LYS A 83 5.75 -8.60 -12.89
C LYS A 83 6.47 -8.38 -11.55
N LYS A 84 7.47 -7.48 -11.50
CA LYS A 84 8.20 -7.15 -10.26
C LYS A 84 7.28 -6.41 -9.30
N THR A 85 6.58 -5.37 -9.77
CA THR A 85 5.61 -4.59 -9.00
C THR A 85 4.45 -5.45 -8.51
N TYR A 86 3.87 -6.28 -9.39
CA TYR A 86 2.84 -7.26 -9.03
C TYR A 86 3.25 -8.14 -7.83
N ARG A 87 4.45 -8.75 -7.91
CA ARG A 87 4.98 -9.60 -6.83
C ARG A 87 5.24 -8.81 -5.55
N ALA A 88 5.69 -7.56 -5.65
CA ALA A 88 5.93 -6.71 -4.49
C ALA A 88 4.62 -6.35 -3.77
N MET A 89 3.59 -5.90 -4.50
CA MET A 89 2.28 -5.60 -3.94
C MET A 89 1.65 -6.82 -3.23
N LEU A 90 1.76 -8.01 -3.84
CA LEU A 90 1.27 -9.25 -3.21
C LEU A 90 2.03 -9.64 -1.93
N LYS A 91 3.33 -9.33 -1.84
CA LYS A 91 4.10 -9.61 -0.61
C LYS A 91 3.65 -8.71 0.54
N ILE A 92 3.34 -7.45 0.26
CA ILE A 92 2.92 -6.48 1.28
C ILE A 92 1.58 -6.93 1.90
N ILE A 93 0.60 -7.34 1.08
CA ILE A 93 -0.69 -7.81 1.63
C ILE A 93 -0.55 -9.10 2.44
N LYS A 94 0.21 -10.08 1.96
CA LYS A 94 0.50 -11.30 2.72
C LYS A 94 1.17 -11.00 4.06
N ARG A 95 2.03 -9.97 4.10
CA ARG A 95 2.66 -9.53 5.35
C ARG A 95 1.64 -8.86 6.27
N ARG A 96 0.76 -7.98 5.76
CA ARG A 96 -0.33 -7.38 6.55
C ARG A 96 -1.19 -8.45 7.22
N GLU A 97 -1.65 -9.45 6.47
CA GLU A 97 -2.47 -10.54 7.00
C GLU A 97 -1.77 -11.32 8.11
N LYS A 98 -0.46 -11.59 7.95
CA LYS A 98 0.34 -12.22 9.00
C LYS A 98 0.47 -11.34 10.25
N LEU A 99 0.64 -10.03 10.08
CA LEU A 99 0.81 -9.11 11.20
C LEU A 99 -0.48 -8.87 11.97
N LEU A 100 -1.64 -8.79 11.29
CA LEU A 100 -2.94 -8.62 11.94
C LEU A 100 -3.29 -9.78 12.89
N ASN A 101 -2.71 -10.96 12.65
CA ASN A 101 -2.93 -12.17 13.43
C ASN A 101 -1.85 -12.41 14.51
N LYS A 102 -0.90 -11.48 14.71
CA LYS A 102 0.22 -11.65 15.64
C LYS A 102 0.14 -10.70 16.84
N LYS A 103 0.57 -11.20 18.01
CA LYS A 103 0.72 -10.40 19.24
C LYS A 103 2.04 -9.63 19.29
N GLU A 104 3.13 -10.18 18.75
CA GLU A 104 4.47 -9.58 18.79
C GLU A 104 5.23 -9.79 17.47
N ILE A 105 6.18 -8.90 17.18
CA ILE A 105 7.03 -8.90 15.96
C ILE A 105 8.48 -9.13 16.38
N ASN A 106 9.15 -10.08 15.73
CA ASN A 106 10.57 -10.35 15.99
C ASN A 106 11.52 -9.52 15.09
N TYR A 107 12.82 -9.55 15.37
CA TYR A 107 13.83 -8.76 14.64
C TYR A 107 13.93 -9.07 13.15
N ILE A 108 13.77 -10.34 12.73
CA ILE A 108 13.78 -10.72 11.31
C ILE A 108 12.60 -10.06 10.59
N GLU A 109 11.46 -10.03 11.25
CA GLU A 109 10.25 -9.41 10.71
C GLU A 109 10.36 -7.88 10.61
N VAL A 110 11.12 -7.23 11.50
CA VAL A 110 11.41 -5.79 11.41
C VAL A 110 12.10 -5.44 10.10
N LYS A 111 13.21 -6.11 9.75
CA LYS A 111 13.95 -5.85 8.49
C LYS A 111 13.08 -6.08 7.26
N GLU A 112 12.24 -7.11 7.31
CA GLU A 112 11.32 -7.38 6.22
C GLU A 112 10.24 -6.31 6.11
N CYS A 113 9.67 -5.86 7.23
CA CYS A 113 8.67 -4.79 7.22
C CYS A 113 9.24 -3.49 6.65
N GLU A 114 10.43 -3.08 7.10
CA GLU A 114 11.09 -1.88 6.57
C GLU A 114 11.29 -1.98 5.05
N LYS A 115 11.79 -3.11 4.55
CA LYS A 115 11.97 -3.35 3.12
C LYS A 115 10.64 -3.29 2.36
N LEU A 116 9.58 -3.84 2.92
CA LEU A 116 8.26 -3.83 2.29
C LEU A 116 7.66 -2.43 2.23
N ILE A 117 7.84 -1.61 3.27
CA ILE A 117 7.41 -0.21 3.29
C ILE A 117 8.21 0.59 2.24
N LYS A 118 9.53 0.39 2.16
CA LYS A 118 10.38 1.01 1.12
C LYS A 118 9.92 0.65 -0.29
N ASN A 119 9.61 -0.63 -0.55
CA ASN A 119 9.05 -1.04 -1.84
C ASN A 119 7.70 -0.36 -2.13
N ALA A 120 6.86 -0.13 -1.11
CA ALA A 120 5.59 0.57 -1.29
C ALA A 120 5.83 2.03 -1.71
N ILE A 121 6.77 2.72 -1.06
CA ILE A 121 7.20 4.08 -1.43
C ILE A 121 7.68 4.10 -2.89
N GLU A 122 8.57 3.17 -3.28
CA GLU A 122 9.07 3.08 -4.66
C GLU A 122 7.92 2.89 -5.68
N ILE A 123 6.93 2.05 -5.37
CA ILE A 123 5.79 1.82 -6.27
C ILE A 123 4.92 3.08 -6.38
N LEU A 124 4.67 3.78 -5.28
CA LEU A 124 3.82 4.99 -5.24
C LEU A 124 4.48 6.22 -5.90
N GLN A 125 5.78 6.19 -6.13
CA GLN A 125 6.52 7.25 -6.83
C GLN A 125 6.46 7.14 -8.37
N ASN A 126 5.98 6.00 -8.90
CA ASN A 126 5.83 5.74 -10.34
C ASN A 126 4.36 5.89 -10.79
#